data_AF-A0A3D1QVM2-F1
#
_entry.id   AF-A0A3D1QVM2-F1
#
_cell.length_a   1.000
_cell.length_b   1.000
_cell.length_c   1.000
_cell.angle_alpha   90.00
_cell.angle_beta   90.00
_cell.angle_gamma   90.00
#
_symmetry.space_group_name_H-M   'P 1'
#
loop_
_entity.id
_entity.type
_entity.pdbx_description
1 polymer ?
#
loop_
_entity_poly.entity_id
_entity_poly.type
_entity_poly.pdbx_seq_one_letter_code
_entity_poly.pdbx_strand_id
1 'polypeptide(L)'
;MTSPSTLGEQAPSSRPLRLASWNLQSCRRGLPGIVSRLKSVAADVVALQEVDRCTGRSSGLDQAALLAREAGFAHHQFFPALERDGGEYGLALLSRFPLAAPRQDRLPVPEGVEQRVLGRARLAHPDGEVTVAVTHLSHRIGRSGLRLGQARRILGLLADASPCVLLGDFNDVSLSPMYRELTSKLVDL
;
A
#
# COMPACT_ATOMS: atom_id res chain seq x y z
N MET A 1 13.55 48.38 -12.83
CA MET A 1 14.33 47.14 -12.99
C MET A 1 13.97 46.22 -11.83
N THR A 2 13.03 45.31 -12.05
CA THR A 2 12.58 44.33 -11.06
C THR A 2 12.87 42.95 -11.64
N SER A 3 13.90 42.30 -11.11
CA SER A 3 14.27 40.93 -11.47
C SER A 3 13.19 39.96 -11.00
N PRO A 4 12.73 39.00 -11.83
CA PRO A 4 11.88 37.93 -11.35
C PRO A 4 12.72 36.92 -10.56
N SER A 5 12.23 36.56 -9.38
CA SER A 5 12.75 35.50 -8.53
C SER A 5 12.53 34.16 -9.24
N THR A 6 13.63 33.48 -9.57
CA THR A 6 13.63 32.11 -10.09
C THR A 6 13.22 31.16 -8.97
N LEU A 7 12.08 30.50 -9.16
CA LEU A 7 11.72 29.30 -8.42
C LEU A 7 12.87 28.29 -8.57
N GLY A 8 13.55 28.00 -7.47
CA GLY A 8 14.63 27.03 -7.45
C GLY A 8 14.11 25.65 -7.84
N GLU A 9 14.48 25.21 -9.03
CA GLU A 9 14.36 23.83 -9.45
C GLU A 9 15.27 22.99 -8.55
N GLN A 10 14.68 22.32 -7.56
CA GLN A 10 15.43 21.40 -6.71
C GLN A 10 15.98 20.30 -7.62
N ALA A 11 17.30 20.15 -7.64
CA ALA A 11 17.94 19.05 -8.34
C ALA A 11 17.34 17.71 -7.85
N PRO A 12 17.13 16.74 -8.75
CA PRO A 12 16.53 15.47 -8.37
C PRO A 12 17.32 14.82 -7.23
N SER A 13 16.61 14.24 -6.28
CA SER A 13 17.16 13.45 -5.19
C SER A 13 18.00 12.33 -5.80
N SER A 14 19.32 12.36 -5.58
CA SER A 14 20.27 11.42 -6.18
C SER A 14 20.14 9.98 -5.68
N ARG A 15 19.21 9.68 -4.76
CA ARG A 15 19.01 8.33 -4.21
C ARG A 15 17.71 7.70 -4.70
N PRO A 16 17.70 6.38 -4.99
CA PRO A 16 16.49 5.67 -5.38
C PRO A 16 15.37 5.78 -4.33
N LEU A 17 14.13 5.82 -4.80
CA LEU A 17 12.94 5.68 -3.97
C LEU A 17 12.89 4.27 -3.36
N ARG A 18 12.93 4.16 -2.03
CA ARG A 18 12.92 2.88 -1.32
C ARG A 18 11.51 2.48 -0.92
N LEU A 19 11.05 1.35 -1.42
CA LEU A 19 9.72 0.82 -1.17
C LEU A 19 9.81 -0.45 -0.32
N ALA A 20 8.81 -0.67 0.54
CA ALA A 20 8.65 -1.94 1.25
C ALA A 20 7.18 -2.34 1.30
N SER A 21 6.92 -3.64 1.42
CA SER A 21 5.58 -4.18 1.68
C SER A 21 5.65 -5.08 2.91
N TRP A 22 4.65 -5.01 3.78
CA TRP A 22 4.58 -5.84 4.98
C TRP A 22 3.14 -6.13 5.43
N ASN A 23 2.79 -7.42 5.48
CA ASN A 23 1.61 -7.91 6.17
C ASN A 23 1.87 -7.92 7.69
N LEU A 24 1.15 -7.07 8.43
CA LEU A 24 1.34 -6.88 9.87
C LEU A 24 0.75 -7.98 10.73
N GLN A 25 -0.11 -8.83 10.15
CA GLN A 25 -0.94 -9.78 10.90
C GLN A 25 -1.63 -9.11 12.08
N SER A 26 -2.24 -7.93 11.87
CA SER A 26 -2.93 -7.18 12.93
C SER A 26 -2.03 -6.77 14.10
N CYS A 27 -0.73 -6.55 13.83
CA CYS A 27 0.31 -6.29 14.82
C CYS A 27 0.44 -7.36 15.92
N ARG A 28 0.04 -8.62 15.67
CA ARG A 28 0.09 -9.73 16.65
C ARG A 28 1.47 -9.97 17.27
N ARG A 29 2.55 -9.57 16.58
CA ARG A 29 3.93 -9.71 17.07
C ARG A 29 4.39 -8.55 17.97
N GLY A 30 3.51 -7.61 18.29
CA GLY A 30 3.76 -6.48 19.16
C GLY A 30 4.24 -5.22 18.41
N LEU A 31 3.69 -4.07 18.78
CA LEU A 31 4.00 -2.77 18.17
C LEU A 31 5.48 -2.37 18.28
N PRO A 32 6.19 -2.52 19.43
CA PRO A 32 7.57 -2.06 19.54
C PRO A 32 8.53 -2.72 18.52
N GLY A 33 8.39 -4.02 18.31
CA GLY A 33 9.19 -4.76 17.32
C GLY A 33 8.89 -4.34 15.89
N ILE A 34 7.63 -4.02 15.60
CA ILE A 34 7.20 -3.52 14.28
C ILE A 34 7.78 -2.13 14.02
N VAL A 35 7.65 -1.21 14.98
CA VAL A 35 8.24 0.13 14.91
C VAL A 35 9.75 0.07 14.69
N SER A 36 10.46 -0.76 15.48
CA SER A 36 11.90 -0.94 15.33
C SER A 36 12.28 -1.42 13.93
N ARG A 37 11.51 -2.36 13.37
CA ARG A 37 11.76 -2.88 12.01
C ARG A 37 11.46 -1.86 10.92
N LEU A 38 10.37 -1.11 11.05
CA LEU A 38 10.03 -0.03 10.12
C LEU A 38 11.15 1.03 10.07
N LYS A 39 11.73 1.39 11.22
CA LYS A 39 12.90 2.28 11.29
C LYS A 39 14.13 1.69 10.59
N SER A 40 14.42 0.39 10.79
CA SER A 40 15.63 -0.24 10.26
C SER A 40 15.60 -0.48 8.75
N VAL A 41 14.42 -0.74 8.16
CA VAL A 41 14.30 -0.95 6.70
C VAL A 41 14.62 0.34 5.92
N ALA A 42 14.50 1.51 6.56
CA ALA A 42 14.75 2.81 5.95
C ALA A 42 14.02 2.98 4.61
N ALA A 43 12.77 2.52 4.53
CA ALA A 43 11.91 2.75 3.38
C ALA A 43 11.40 4.20 3.38
N ASP A 44 11.15 4.71 2.18
CA ASP A 44 10.46 5.97 1.94
C ASP A 44 8.95 5.79 1.96
N VAL A 45 8.48 4.66 1.41
CA VAL A 45 7.07 4.26 1.43
C VAL A 45 6.94 2.81 1.87
N VAL A 46 5.99 2.53 2.76
CA VAL A 46 5.66 1.18 3.23
C VAL A 46 4.20 0.87 2.95
N ALA A 47 3.95 -0.18 2.17
CA ALA A 47 2.63 -0.74 1.95
C ALA A 47 2.32 -1.78 3.03
N LEU A 48 1.27 -1.55 3.80
CA LEU A 48 0.87 -2.40 4.92
C LEU A 48 -0.41 -3.15 4.59
N GLN A 49 -0.43 -4.44 4.90
CA GLN A 49 -1.62 -5.29 4.86
C GLN A 49 -2.00 -5.73 6.27
N GLU A 50 -3.26 -6.11 6.45
CA GLU A 50 -3.78 -6.60 7.73
C GLU A 50 -3.68 -5.58 8.87
N VAL A 51 -4.12 -4.35 8.57
CA VAL A 51 -4.06 -3.20 9.48
C VAL A 51 -5.42 -3.01 10.14
N ASP A 52 -5.44 -2.93 11.47
CA ASP A 52 -6.63 -2.54 12.25
C ASP A 52 -6.70 -1.04 12.45
N ARG A 53 -7.92 -0.50 12.35
CA ARG A 53 -8.28 0.85 12.76
C ARG A 53 -9.45 0.80 13.73
N CYS A 54 -9.18 1.16 14.98
CA CYS A 54 -10.17 1.25 16.04
C CYS A 54 -10.95 -0.05 16.34
N THR A 55 -10.35 -1.21 16.14
CA THR A 55 -11.00 -2.50 16.44
C THR A 55 -10.82 -2.89 17.90
N GLY A 56 -11.73 -3.70 18.45
CA GLY A 56 -11.63 -4.22 19.82
C GLY A 56 -10.31 -4.95 20.08
N ARG A 57 -9.89 -5.83 19.17
CA ARG A 57 -8.60 -6.55 19.25
C ARG A 57 -7.37 -5.64 19.13
N SER A 58 -7.49 -4.47 18.52
CA SER A 58 -6.44 -3.45 18.54
C SER A 58 -6.53 -2.55 19.78
N SER A 59 -7.44 -2.81 20.72
CA SER A 59 -7.75 -1.95 21.87
C SER A 59 -8.12 -0.52 21.44
N GLY A 60 -8.83 -0.39 20.32
CA GLY A 60 -9.24 0.90 19.77
C GLY A 60 -8.13 1.68 19.08
N LEU A 61 -6.96 1.10 18.84
CA LEU A 61 -5.85 1.77 18.17
C LEU A 61 -6.08 1.89 16.65
N ASP A 62 -5.73 3.05 16.09
CA ASP A 62 -5.39 3.22 14.69
C ASP A 62 -3.92 2.79 14.48
N GLN A 63 -3.72 1.58 13.98
CA GLN A 63 -2.37 1.03 13.81
C GLN A 63 -1.57 1.80 12.76
N ALA A 64 -2.19 2.27 11.68
CA ALA A 64 -1.48 3.00 10.64
C ALA A 64 -0.96 4.34 11.17
N ALA A 65 -1.83 5.10 11.85
CA ALA A 65 -1.47 6.39 12.42
C ALA A 65 -0.39 6.25 13.51
N LEU A 66 -0.51 5.26 14.39
CA LEU A 66 0.47 4.98 15.43
C LEU A 66 1.82 4.60 14.82
N LEU A 67 1.85 3.64 13.89
CA LEU A 67 3.09 3.21 13.25
C LEU A 67 3.75 4.34 12.46
N ALA A 68 2.98 5.17 11.77
CA ALA A 68 3.50 6.34 11.07
C ALA A 68 4.26 7.27 12.03
N ARG A 69 3.60 7.67 13.12
CA ARG A 69 4.16 8.55 14.14
C ARG A 69 5.42 7.94 14.78
N GLU A 70 5.32 6.72 15.27
CA GLU A 70 6.39 6.09 16.04
C GLU A 70 7.61 5.72 15.17
N ALA A 71 7.39 5.39 13.89
CA ALA A 71 8.46 5.03 12.93
C ALA A 71 8.99 6.22 12.10
N GLY A 72 8.42 7.42 12.25
CA GLY A 72 8.92 8.64 11.60
C GLY A 72 8.46 8.83 10.15
N PHE A 73 7.28 8.33 9.79
CA PHE A 73 6.63 8.65 8.52
C PHE A 73 5.72 9.87 8.70
N ALA A 74 5.98 10.94 7.94
CA ALA A 74 5.23 12.19 8.03
C ALA A 74 3.78 12.05 7.52
N HIS A 75 3.52 11.07 6.67
CA HIS A 75 2.23 10.86 6.02
C HIS A 75 1.79 9.41 6.13
N HIS A 76 0.49 9.19 6.21
CA HIS A 76 -0.11 7.87 6.10
C HIS A 76 -1.49 7.97 5.46
N GLN A 77 -1.93 6.87 4.84
CA GLN A 77 -3.27 6.74 4.29
C GLN A 77 -3.79 5.33 4.57
N PHE A 78 -4.97 5.24 5.20
CA PHE A 78 -5.67 3.98 5.43
C PHE A 78 -6.74 3.73 4.35
N PHE A 79 -6.91 2.47 3.98
CA PHE A 79 -7.87 1.99 2.98
C PHE A 79 -8.71 0.86 3.60
N PRO A 80 -9.93 1.15 4.13
CA PRO A 80 -10.77 0.14 4.76
C PRO A 80 -11.26 -0.91 3.75
N ALA A 81 -10.93 -2.18 3.99
CA ALA A 81 -11.43 -3.29 3.17
C ALA A 81 -12.78 -3.81 3.69
N LEU A 82 -12.95 -3.87 5.01
CA LEU A 82 -14.19 -4.28 5.67
C LEU A 82 -14.27 -3.72 7.10
N GLU A 83 -15.48 -3.72 7.65
CA GLU A 83 -15.72 -3.54 9.08
C GLU A 83 -15.34 -4.81 9.85
N ARG A 84 -14.77 -4.64 11.04
CA ARG A 84 -14.34 -5.72 11.92
C ARG A 84 -14.38 -5.25 13.36
N ASP A 85 -15.06 -6.01 14.23
CA ASP A 85 -14.91 -5.88 15.68
C ASP A 85 -15.08 -4.42 16.17
N GLY A 86 -16.15 -3.76 15.69
CA GLY A 86 -16.50 -2.38 16.02
C GLY A 86 -15.65 -1.29 15.32
N GLY A 87 -14.61 -1.68 14.58
CA GLY A 87 -13.78 -0.78 13.78
C GLY A 87 -13.62 -1.26 12.35
N GLU A 88 -12.47 -0.98 11.76
CA GLU A 88 -12.17 -1.29 10.36
C GLU A 88 -10.88 -2.08 10.21
N TYR A 89 -10.82 -2.86 9.15
CA TYR A 89 -9.67 -3.68 8.79
C TYR A 89 -9.34 -3.50 7.32
N GLY A 90 -8.07 -3.32 7.00
CA GLY A 90 -7.68 -3.06 5.62
C GLY A 90 -6.18 -2.91 5.39
N LEU A 91 -5.88 -1.97 4.50
CA LEU A 91 -4.53 -1.68 4.01
C LEU A 91 -4.12 -0.29 4.46
N ALA A 92 -2.82 -0.02 4.48
CA ALA A 92 -2.32 1.33 4.65
C ALA A 92 -1.07 1.59 3.80
N LEU A 93 -0.82 2.87 3.52
CA LEU A 93 0.46 3.38 3.06
C LEU A 93 1.05 4.26 4.17
N LEU A 94 2.31 4.04 4.53
CA LEU A 94 3.11 4.98 5.30
C LEU A 94 4.11 5.64 4.36
N SER A 95 4.32 6.94 4.47
CA SER A 95 5.17 7.68 3.52
C SER A 95 5.93 8.82 4.19
N ARG A 96 7.18 9.02 3.76
CA ARG A 96 7.98 10.22 4.07
C ARG A 96 7.58 11.43 3.24
N PHE A 97 6.94 11.20 2.09
CA PHE A 97 6.48 12.23 1.17
C PHE A 97 4.94 12.35 1.17
N PRO A 98 4.36 13.50 0.80
CA PRO A 98 2.92 13.66 0.77
C PRO A 98 2.20 12.63 -0.11
N LEU A 99 1.04 12.17 0.37
CA LEU A 99 0.14 11.29 -0.36
C LEU A 99 -1.12 12.09 -0.73
N ALA A 100 -1.38 12.23 -2.03
CA ALA A 100 -2.49 12.98 -2.58
C ALA A 100 -3.50 12.08 -3.31
N ALA A 101 -4.72 12.59 -3.47
CA ALA A 101 -5.80 11.96 -4.24
C ALA A 101 -6.00 10.46 -3.93
N PRO A 102 -6.20 10.07 -2.65
CA PRO A 102 -6.40 8.66 -2.32
C PRO A 102 -7.63 8.12 -3.06
N ARG A 103 -7.51 6.88 -3.52
CA ARG A 103 -8.59 6.11 -4.15
C ARG A 103 -8.58 4.69 -3.60
N GLN A 104 -9.77 4.14 -3.47
CA GLN A 104 -9.97 2.76 -3.08
C GLN A 104 -10.98 2.11 -4.01
N ASP A 105 -10.65 0.91 -4.46
CA ASP A 105 -11.50 0.14 -5.36
C ASP A 105 -11.69 -1.27 -4.81
N ARG A 106 -12.93 -1.76 -4.75
CA ARG A 106 -13.22 -3.15 -4.39
C ARG A 106 -12.72 -4.09 -5.47
N LEU A 107 -12.09 -5.19 -5.04
CA LEU A 107 -11.70 -6.30 -5.89
C LEU A 107 -12.76 -7.41 -5.84
N PRO A 108 -12.91 -8.19 -6.92
CA PRO A 108 -13.91 -9.24 -6.98
C PRO A 108 -13.67 -10.28 -5.87
N VAL A 109 -14.73 -10.60 -5.14
CA VAL A 109 -14.80 -11.69 -4.16
C VAL A 109 -16.20 -12.31 -4.24
N PRO A 110 -16.34 -13.64 -4.03
CA PRO A 110 -17.67 -14.24 -3.83
C PRO A 110 -18.34 -13.70 -2.57
N GLU A 111 -19.66 -13.81 -2.51
CA GLU A 111 -20.43 -13.49 -1.30
C GLU A 111 -19.95 -14.31 -0.09
N GLY A 112 -20.00 -13.71 1.10
CA GLY A 112 -19.54 -14.32 2.35
C GLY A 112 -18.01 -14.46 2.47
N VAL A 113 -17.24 -13.99 1.49
CA VAL A 113 -15.77 -13.98 1.53
C VAL A 113 -15.28 -12.60 1.93
N GLU A 114 -14.22 -12.55 2.73
CA GLU A 114 -13.58 -11.29 3.14
C GLU A 114 -13.27 -10.41 1.92
N GLN A 115 -13.81 -9.18 1.93
CA GLN A 115 -13.64 -8.21 0.87
C GLN A 115 -12.16 -7.84 0.70
N ARG A 116 -11.72 -7.77 -0.55
CA ARG A 116 -10.38 -7.28 -0.94
C ARG A 116 -10.47 -5.94 -1.65
N VAL A 117 -9.46 -5.09 -1.50
CA VAL A 117 -9.42 -3.77 -2.12
C VAL A 117 -8.06 -3.49 -2.73
N LEU A 118 -8.04 -2.58 -3.70
CA LEU A 118 -6.85 -1.87 -4.13
C LEU A 118 -6.91 -0.46 -3.50
N GLY A 119 -5.93 -0.13 -2.65
CA GLY A 119 -5.71 1.24 -2.20
C GLY A 119 -4.63 1.89 -3.06
N ARG A 120 -4.79 3.15 -3.44
CA ARG A 120 -3.76 3.89 -4.19
C ARG A 120 -3.79 5.38 -3.87
N ALA A 121 -2.63 6.01 -3.97
CA ALA A 121 -2.45 7.45 -3.82
C ALA A 121 -1.32 7.94 -4.73
N ARG A 122 -1.34 9.23 -5.04
CA ARG A 122 -0.26 9.94 -5.74
C ARG A 122 0.80 10.35 -4.72
N LEU A 123 2.01 9.83 -4.87
CA LEU A 123 3.17 10.19 -4.07
C LEU A 123 3.84 11.42 -4.69
N ALA A 124 3.87 12.53 -3.95
CA ALA A 124 4.58 13.73 -4.36
C ALA A 124 6.09 13.60 -4.06
N HIS A 125 6.81 12.86 -4.89
CA HIS A 125 8.27 12.71 -4.79
C HIS A 125 8.98 13.88 -5.49
N PRO A 126 10.15 14.35 -5.00
CA PRO A 126 10.89 15.46 -5.62
C PRO A 126 11.22 15.25 -7.10
N ASP A 127 11.44 14.00 -7.51
CA ASP A 127 11.80 13.66 -8.90
C ASP A 127 10.59 13.45 -9.81
N GLY A 128 9.37 13.64 -9.29
CA GLY A 128 8.13 13.48 -10.05
C GLY A 128 7.06 12.69 -9.29
N GLU A 129 5.82 12.84 -9.71
CA GLU A 129 4.70 12.13 -9.11
C GLU A 129 4.72 10.63 -9.48
N VAL A 130 4.49 9.75 -8.49
CA VAL A 130 4.36 8.30 -8.70
C VAL A 130 3.06 7.81 -8.09
N THR A 131 2.28 7.01 -8.82
CA THR A 131 1.14 6.32 -8.21
C THR A 131 1.63 5.12 -7.40
N VAL A 132 1.43 5.14 -6.08
CA VAL A 132 1.73 3.99 -5.22
C VAL A 132 0.44 3.28 -4.88
N ALA A 133 0.38 1.98 -5.17
CA ALA A 133 -0.77 1.13 -4.91
C ALA A 133 -0.42 -0.01 -3.95
N VAL A 134 -1.37 -0.36 -3.08
CA VAL A 134 -1.29 -1.48 -2.13
C VAL A 134 -2.49 -2.41 -2.31
N THR A 135 -2.25 -3.71 -2.26
CA THR A 135 -3.30 -4.73 -2.25
C THR A 135 -2.98 -5.89 -1.30
N HIS A 136 -4.00 -6.69 -1.00
CA HIS A 136 -3.87 -7.98 -0.34
C HIS A 136 -4.86 -8.94 -1.00
N LEU A 137 -4.38 -9.92 -1.76
CA LEU A 137 -5.25 -10.82 -2.53
C LEU A 137 -5.78 -11.98 -1.68
N SER A 138 -6.75 -12.72 -2.20
CA SER A 138 -7.39 -13.80 -1.45
C SER A 138 -6.46 -14.99 -1.15
N HIS A 139 -6.37 -15.38 0.13
CA HIS A 139 -5.39 -16.38 0.62
C HIS A 139 -5.78 -17.87 0.48
N ARG A 140 -7.09 -18.21 0.35
CA ARG A 140 -7.49 -19.63 0.42
C ARG A 140 -6.96 -20.47 -0.75
N ILE A 141 -6.54 -21.70 -0.45
CA ILE A 141 -6.17 -22.73 -1.43
C ILE A 141 -7.34 -22.98 -2.39
N GLY A 142 -7.05 -23.25 -3.67
CA GLY A 142 -8.06 -23.47 -4.71
C GLY A 142 -8.66 -22.20 -5.32
N ARG A 143 -8.21 -21.00 -4.89
CA ARG A 143 -8.72 -19.70 -5.40
C ARG A 143 -7.81 -19.03 -6.42
N SER A 144 -6.98 -19.78 -7.15
CA SER A 144 -6.08 -19.21 -8.17
C SER A 144 -6.84 -18.44 -9.26
N GLY A 145 -8.01 -18.93 -9.69
CA GLY A 145 -8.88 -18.22 -10.64
C GLY A 145 -9.43 -16.90 -10.09
N LEU A 146 -9.75 -16.85 -8.79
CA LEU A 146 -10.18 -15.62 -8.14
C LEU A 146 -9.05 -14.59 -8.10
N ARG A 147 -7.84 -15.01 -7.68
CA ARG A 147 -6.66 -14.13 -7.66
C ARG A 147 -6.30 -13.61 -9.05
N LEU A 148 -6.43 -14.44 -10.09
CA LEU A 148 -6.28 -13.99 -11.49
C LEU A 148 -7.31 -12.92 -11.86
N GLY A 149 -8.59 -13.11 -11.52
CA GLY A 149 -9.62 -12.09 -11.71
C GLY A 149 -9.34 -10.80 -10.94
N GLN A 150 -8.79 -10.91 -9.73
CA GLN A 150 -8.36 -9.76 -8.93
C GLN A 150 -7.18 -9.01 -9.59
N ALA A 151 -6.17 -9.72 -10.09
CA ALA A 151 -5.05 -9.11 -10.83
C ALA A 151 -5.51 -8.38 -12.09
N ARG A 152 -6.40 -9.00 -12.89
CA ARG A 152 -6.99 -8.34 -14.08
C ARG A 152 -7.73 -7.06 -13.71
N ARG A 153 -8.51 -7.10 -12.63
CA ARG A 153 -9.19 -5.90 -12.13
C ARG A 153 -8.19 -4.81 -11.73
N ILE A 154 -7.09 -5.18 -11.05
CA ILE A 154 -6.03 -4.24 -10.66
C ILE A 154 -5.37 -3.61 -11.89
N LEU A 155 -4.99 -4.40 -12.90
CA LEU A 155 -4.40 -3.88 -14.13
C LEU A 155 -5.33 -2.91 -14.85
N GLY A 156 -6.63 -3.23 -14.93
CA GLY A 156 -7.61 -2.31 -15.52
C GLY A 156 -7.78 -1.02 -14.72
N LEU A 157 -7.67 -1.08 -13.38
CA LEU A 157 -7.71 0.11 -12.53
C LEU A 157 -6.45 0.97 -12.70
N LEU A 158 -5.29 0.37 -12.91
CA LEU A 158 -3.99 1.04 -13.03
C LEU A 158 -3.61 1.38 -14.47
N ALA A 159 -4.48 1.14 -15.45
CA ALA A 159 -4.16 1.27 -16.88
C ALA A 159 -3.60 2.65 -17.26
N ASP A 160 -4.15 3.72 -16.67
CA ASP A 160 -3.75 5.11 -16.93
C ASP A 160 -2.75 5.67 -15.90
N ALA A 161 -2.28 4.84 -14.97
CA ALA A 161 -1.34 5.26 -13.94
C ALA A 161 0.10 5.01 -14.39
N SER A 162 0.80 6.09 -14.78
CA SER A 162 2.22 6.02 -15.16
C SER A 162 2.98 7.27 -14.70
N PRO A 163 4.10 7.12 -13.97
CA PRO A 163 4.62 5.87 -13.41
C PRO A 163 3.75 5.35 -12.26
N CYS A 164 3.68 4.03 -12.10
CA CYS A 164 3.04 3.41 -10.94
C CYS A 164 3.82 2.22 -10.38
N VAL A 165 3.59 1.94 -9.10
CA VAL A 165 4.11 0.75 -8.42
C VAL A 165 2.99 0.08 -7.64
N LEU A 166 2.90 -1.25 -7.76
CA LEU A 166 1.96 -2.08 -7.03
C LEU A 166 2.74 -2.91 -5.99
N LEU A 167 2.38 -2.72 -4.74
CA LEU A 167 2.93 -3.44 -3.59
C LEU A 167 1.83 -4.26 -2.94
N GLY A 168 2.17 -5.36 -2.26
CA GLY A 168 1.16 -6.10 -1.53
C GLY A 168 1.57 -7.48 -1.10
N ASP A 169 0.61 -8.16 -0.47
CA ASP A 169 0.62 -9.60 -0.26
C ASP A 169 -0.30 -10.23 -1.31
N PHE A 170 0.29 -10.83 -2.34
CA PHE A 170 -0.47 -11.42 -3.43
C PHE A 170 -1.00 -12.83 -3.12
N ASN A 171 -0.63 -13.43 -1.97
CA ASN A 171 -1.03 -14.77 -1.57
C ASN A 171 -0.85 -15.83 -2.69
N ASP A 172 0.20 -15.68 -3.49
CA ASP A 172 0.52 -16.60 -4.58
C ASP A 172 2.03 -16.61 -4.85
N VAL A 173 2.45 -17.56 -5.68
CA VAL A 173 3.86 -17.74 -6.06
C VAL A 173 4.15 -17.10 -7.43
N SER A 174 5.43 -16.86 -7.72
CA SER A 174 5.91 -16.24 -8.96
C SER A 174 5.61 -17.06 -10.23
N LEU A 175 5.30 -18.35 -10.10
CA LEU A 175 4.91 -19.21 -11.23
C LEU A 175 3.40 -19.21 -11.50
N SER A 176 2.59 -18.52 -10.69
CA SER A 176 1.13 -18.55 -10.78
C SER A 176 0.58 -17.80 -12.00
N PRO A 177 -0.62 -18.17 -12.50
CA PRO A 177 -1.27 -17.42 -13.57
C PRO A 177 -1.51 -15.95 -13.21
N MET A 178 -1.85 -15.67 -11.95
CA MET A 178 -2.04 -14.31 -11.45
C MET A 178 -0.76 -13.49 -11.58
N TYR A 179 0.38 -14.06 -11.15
CA TYR A 179 1.66 -13.38 -11.24
C TYR A 179 2.04 -13.06 -12.69
N ARG A 180 1.91 -14.05 -13.59
CA ARG A 180 2.18 -13.84 -15.03
C ARG A 180 1.29 -12.76 -15.64
N GLU A 181 0.03 -12.68 -15.22
CA GLU A 181 -0.89 -11.63 -15.64
C GLU A 181 -0.36 -10.25 -15.21
N LEU A 182 0.00 -10.08 -13.93
CA LEU A 182 0.58 -8.82 -13.44
C LEU A 182 1.87 -8.45 -14.19
N THR A 183 2.81 -9.38 -14.32
CA THR A 183 4.10 -9.13 -14.98
C THR A 183 4.02 -9.02 -16.50
N SER A 184 2.83 -9.19 -17.10
CA SER A 184 2.62 -8.87 -18.52
C SER A 184 2.50 -7.36 -18.77
N LYS A 185 2.28 -6.57 -17.72
CA LYS A 185 2.10 -5.11 -17.76
C LYS A 185 2.99 -4.35 -16.78
N LEU A 186 3.37 -4.99 -15.68
CA LEU A 186 4.26 -4.44 -14.66
C LEU A 186 5.62 -5.12 -14.71
N VAL A 187 6.66 -4.40 -14.31
CA VAL A 187 8.00 -4.96 -14.13
C VAL A 187 8.15 -5.38 -12.67
N ASP A 188 8.63 -6.60 -12.44
CA ASP A 188 9.07 -7.06 -11.13
C ASP A 188 10.49 -6.53 -10.87
N LEU A 189 10.69 -5.83 -9.74
CA LEU A 189 11.90 -5.04 -9.42
C LEU A 189 12.79 -5.73 -8.38
#